data_AF-A0A4W5NCH9-F1
#
_entry.id   AF-A0A4W5NCH9-F1
#
_cell.length_a   1.000
_cell.length_b   1.000
_cell.length_c   1.000
_cell.angle_alpha   90.00
_cell.angle_beta   90.00
_cell.angle_gamma   90.00
#
_symmetry.space_group_name_H-M   'P 1'
#
loop_
_entity.id
_entity.type
_entity.pdbx_description
1 polymer ?
#
loop_
_entity_poly.entity_id
_entity_poly.type
_entity_poly.pdbx_seq_one_letter_code
_entity_poly.pdbx_strand_id
1 'polypeptide(L)'
;MVDLQEYLWMVILGFVIAFILAFSVGANDVANSFGTAVGSGVVTLRQACILASIFETLGSMLLGAKVGETIRKGIIDVNLYNETVPVLMAGEVSAMVGSAIWQLIASFLKLPISGTHCIVGSTIGFSMVAIGTKGVQWMQLVKIVASWFISPLLSGLMSGFLFFLIRHFILNQDDPVPNGLRALPVFYASTIGINAFSILYTGAPCKN
;
A
#
# COMPACT_ATOMS: atom_id res chain seq x y z
N MET A 1 -23.75 26.53 -9.29
CA MET A 1 -22.39 25.95 -9.25
C MET A 1 -21.80 26.31 -7.89
N VAL A 2 -21.32 25.34 -7.13
CA VAL A 2 -20.66 25.59 -5.84
C VAL A 2 -19.37 26.38 -6.12
N ASP A 3 -19.16 27.50 -5.43
CA ASP A 3 -17.90 28.24 -5.53
C ASP A 3 -16.80 27.46 -4.80
N LEU A 4 -15.97 26.75 -5.57
CA LEU A 4 -14.90 25.92 -5.05
C LEU A 4 -13.75 26.73 -4.44
N GLN A 5 -13.71 28.05 -4.69
CA GLN A 5 -12.66 28.92 -4.18
C GLN A 5 -12.72 29.07 -2.66
N GLU A 6 -13.92 28.99 -2.07
CA GLU A 6 -14.13 28.97 -0.61
C GLU A 6 -13.56 27.71 0.07
N TYR A 7 -13.30 26.64 -0.69
CA TYR A 7 -12.82 25.35 -0.18
C TYR A 7 -11.35 25.07 -0.47
N LEU A 8 -10.63 26.03 -1.05
CA LEU A 8 -9.20 25.90 -1.35
C LEU A 8 -8.37 25.56 -0.10
N TRP A 9 -8.75 26.10 1.06
CA TRP A 9 -8.07 25.81 2.32
C TRP A 9 -8.17 24.31 2.71
N MET A 10 -9.29 23.64 2.42
CA MET A 10 -9.43 22.19 2.66
C MET A 10 -8.51 21.38 1.76
N VAL A 11 -8.31 21.83 0.52
CA VAL A 11 -7.38 21.18 -0.41
C VAL A 11 -5.94 21.35 0.08
N ILE A 12 -5.55 22.56 0.47
CA ILE A 12 -4.21 22.84 1.03
C ILE A 12 -3.97 21.99 2.28
N LEU A 13 -4.92 22.00 3.21
CA LEU A 13 -4.87 21.17 4.41
C LEU A 13 -4.77 19.69 4.05
N GLY A 14 -5.61 19.23 3.11
CA GLY A 14 -5.60 17.86 2.61
C GLY A 14 -4.24 17.44 2.06
N PHE A 15 -3.53 18.31 1.32
CA PHE A 15 -2.17 18.04 0.85
C PHE A 15 -1.17 17.89 2.00
N VAL A 16 -1.25 18.77 3.02
CA VAL A 16 -0.38 18.68 4.20
C VAL A 16 -0.64 17.37 4.95
N ILE A 17 -1.90 17.01 5.17
CA ILE A 17 -2.27 15.75 5.84
C ILE A 17 -1.86 14.54 4.99
N ALA A 18 -2.03 14.58 3.67
CA ALA A 18 -1.61 13.51 2.78
C ALA A 18 -0.09 13.28 2.86
N PHE A 19 0.70 14.34 3.00
CA PHE A 19 2.14 14.23 3.21
C PHE A 19 2.46 13.56 4.56
N ILE A 20 1.76 13.94 5.63
CA ILE A 20 1.92 13.31 6.96
C ILE A 20 1.51 11.82 6.91
N LEU A 21 0.41 11.51 6.23
CA LEU A 21 -0.04 10.14 6.01
C LEU A 21 1.00 9.33 5.24
N ALA A 22 1.53 9.86 4.14
CA ALA A 22 2.59 9.22 3.36
C ALA A 22 3.85 8.97 4.19
N PHE A 23 4.25 9.93 5.02
CA PHE A 23 5.35 9.76 5.98
C PHE A 23 5.06 8.63 6.97
N SER A 24 3.84 8.59 7.55
CA SER A 24 3.44 7.55 8.51
C SER A 24 3.42 6.15 7.90
N VAL A 25 2.97 6.02 6.64
CA VAL A 25 3.01 4.77 5.88
C VAL A 25 4.46 4.32 5.68
N GLY A 26 5.34 5.22 5.24
CA GLY A 26 6.76 4.90 5.07
C GLY A 26 7.43 4.48 6.39
N ALA A 27 7.13 5.16 7.50
CA ALA A 27 7.70 4.83 8.80
C ALA A 27 7.32 3.41 9.28
N ASN A 28 6.09 2.97 9.00
CA ASN A 28 5.60 1.64 9.38
C ASN A 28 6.05 0.54 8.40
N ASP A 29 6.00 0.81 7.09
CA ASP A 29 6.06 -0.25 6.07
C ASP A 29 7.48 -0.55 5.57
N VAL A 30 8.46 0.32 5.77
CA VAL A 30 9.85 0.07 5.32
C VAL A 30 10.44 -1.21 5.91
N ALA A 31 10.04 -1.58 7.13
CA ALA A 31 10.46 -2.81 7.77
C ALA A 31 10.00 -4.07 7.00
N ASN A 32 8.88 -4.00 6.25
CA ASN A 32 8.35 -5.13 5.49
C ASN A 32 9.27 -5.46 4.29
N SER A 33 9.77 -4.44 3.60
CA SER A 33 10.62 -4.59 2.40
C SER A 33 12.09 -4.85 2.74
N PHE A 34 12.63 -4.18 3.77
CA PHE A 34 14.07 -4.20 4.08
C PHE A 34 14.44 -4.92 5.38
N GLY A 35 13.46 -5.38 6.18
CA GLY A 35 13.73 -6.02 7.47
C GLY A 35 14.61 -7.26 7.36
N THR A 36 14.41 -8.09 6.33
CA THR A 36 15.23 -9.29 6.10
C THR A 36 16.65 -8.94 5.65
N ALA A 37 16.81 -7.99 4.72
CA ALA A 37 18.11 -7.58 4.18
C ALA A 37 18.99 -6.87 5.21
N VAL A 38 18.38 -6.07 6.09
CA VAL A 38 19.07 -5.44 7.23
C VAL A 38 19.35 -6.48 8.31
N GLY A 39 18.39 -7.34 8.62
CA GLY A 39 18.55 -8.41 9.63
C GLY A 39 19.62 -9.44 9.26
N SER A 40 19.83 -9.70 7.98
CA SER A 40 20.90 -10.60 7.48
C SER A 40 22.26 -9.92 7.34
N GLY A 41 22.37 -8.62 7.61
CA GLY A 41 23.61 -7.85 7.48
C GLY A 41 24.07 -7.57 6.04
N VAL A 42 23.22 -7.83 5.04
CA VAL A 42 23.55 -7.58 3.62
C VAL A 42 23.51 -6.08 3.31
N VAL A 43 22.59 -5.36 3.97
CA VAL A 43 22.39 -3.91 3.78
C VAL A 43 22.37 -3.22 5.12
N THR A 44 23.04 -2.06 5.25
CA THR A 44 22.98 -1.25 6.47
C THR A 44 21.65 -0.50 6.57
N LEU A 45 21.24 -0.10 7.78
CA LEU A 45 20.04 0.73 7.98
C LEU A 45 20.02 1.99 7.11
N ARG A 46 21.17 2.68 6.99
CA ARG A 46 21.26 3.89 6.16
C ARG A 46 21.03 3.60 4.68
N GLN A 47 21.61 2.51 4.16
CA GLN A 47 21.39 2.08 2.78
C GLN A 47 19.94 1.66 2.55
N ALA A 48 19.34 0.92 3.49
CA ALA A 48 17.93 0.53 3.41
C ALA A 48 17.00 1.75 3.33
N CYS A 49 17.22 2.78 4.15
CA CYS A 49 16.43 4.02 4.08
C CYS A 49 16.56 4.73 2.71
N ILE A 50 17.77 4.80 2.14
CA ILE A 50 17.99 5.43 0.83
C ILE A 50 17.29 4.63 -0.28
N LEU A 51 17.46 3.30 -0.29
CA LEU A 51 16.83 2.43 -1.29
C LEU A 51 15.30 2.47 -1.16
N ALA A 52 14.77 2.39 0.06
CA ALA A 52 13.33 2.49 0.30
C ALA A 52 12.77 3.81 -0.22
N SER A 53 13.43 4.94 0.07
CA SER A 53 12.97 6.25 -0.38
C SER A 53 12.86 6.34 -1.91
N ILE A 54 13.79 5.72 -2.64
CA ILE A 54 13.79 5.69 -4.11
C ILE A 54 12.72 4.72 -4.62
N PHE A 55 12.78 3.45 -4.20
CA PHE A 55 11.97 2.38 -4.79
C PHE A 55 10.50 2.41 -4.34
N GLU A 56 10.19 2.80 -3.10
CA GLU A 56 8.80 2.97 -2.65
C GLU A 56 8.14 4.17 -3.35
N THR A 57 8.89 5.27 -3.55
CA THR A 57 8.39 6.43 -4.31
C THR A 57 8.13 6.06 -5.77
N LEU A 58 9.07 5.36 -6.43
CA LEU A 58 8.89 4.88 -7.80
C LEU A 58 7.72 3.90 -7.90
N GLY A 59 7.59 2.96 -6.96
CA GLY A 59 6.47 2.01 -6.91
C GLY A 59 5.12 2.73 -6.78
N SER A 60 5.04 3.71 -5.88
CA SER A 60 3.84 4.55 -5.71
C SER A 60 3.45 5.29 -6.99
N MET A 61 4.44 5.88 -7.69
CA MET A 61 4.21 6.60 -8.95
C MET A 61 3.78 5.67 -10.09
N LEU A 62 4.39 4.48 -10.20
CA LEU A 62 4.20 3.59 -11.34
C LEU A 62 2.98 2.68 -11.20
N LEU A 63 2.65 2.23 -9.98
CA LEU A 63 1.61 1.22 -9.72
C LEU A 63 0.51 1.68 -8.74
N GLY A 64 0.70 2.80 -8.03
CA GLY A 64 -0.19 3.21 -6.94
C GLY A 64 -1.59 3.66 -7.38
N ALA A 65 -1.79 4.03 -8.65
CA ALA A 65 -3.03 4.64 -9.14
C ALA A 65 -4.28 3.77 -8.91
N LYS A 66 -4.18 2.45 -9.15
CA LYS A 66 -5.33 1.54 -9.06
C LYS A 66 -5.81 1.32 -7.62
N VAL A 67 -4.87 1.23 -6.68
CA VAL A 67 -5.21 1.13 -5.25
C VAL A 67 -5.80 2.44 -4.75
N GLY A 68 -5.24 3.58 -5.17
CA GLY A 68 -5.79 4.90 -4.88
C GLY A 68 -7.22 5.08 -5.40
N GLU A 69 -7.52 4.59 -6.60
CA GLU A 69 -8.89 4.62 -7.14
C GLU A 69 -9.86 3.74 -6.34
N THR A 70 -9.39 2.58 -5.88
CA THR A 70 -10.19 1.69 -5.03
C THR A 70 -10.53 2.37 -3.69
N ILE A 71 -9.58 3.08 -3.08
CA ILE A 71 -9.85 3.84 -1.85
C ILE A 71 -10.86 4.97 -2.13
N ARG A 72 -10.66 5.72 -3.22
CA ARG A 72 -11.48 6.88 -3.58
C ARG A 72 -12.93 6.55 -3.92
N LYS A 73 -13.18 5.44 -4.63
CA LYS A 73 -14.53 5.13 -5.18
C LYS A 73 -15.05 3.73 -4.86
N GLY A 74 -14.18 2.82 -4.41
CA GLY A 74 -14.55 1.42 -4.18
C GLY A 74 -15.14 1.18 -2.79
N ILE A 75 -14.89 2.07 -1.83
CA ILE A 75 -15.33 1.88 -0.43
C ILE A 75 -16.67 2.58 -0.16
N ILE A 76 -16.87 3.75 -0.76
CA ILE A 76 -18.03 4.62 -0.53
C ILE A 76 -18.72 4.97 -1.84
N ASP A 77 -20.03 5.22 -1.81
CA ASP A 77 -20.77 5.72 -2.97
C ASP A 77 -20.67 7.24 -3.05
N VAL A 78 -19.73 7.70 -3.89
CA VAL A 78 -19.44 9.12 -4.12
C VAL A 78 -20.67 9.88 -4.66
N ASN A 79 -21.59 9.21 -5.35
CA ASN A 79 -22.75 9.87 -5.96
C ASN A 79 -23.73 10.41 -4.91
N LEU A 80 -23.77 9.80 -3.73
CA LEU A 80 -24.59 10.26 -2.61
C LEU A 80 -24.11 11.60 -2.03
N TYR A 81 -22.92 12.06 -2.43
CA TYR A 81 -22.34 13.35 -2.03
C TYR A 81 -22.43 14.43 -3.11
N ASN A 82 -23.12 14.20 -4.23
CA ASN A 82 -23.20 15.18 -5.33
C ASN A 82 -23.78 16.53 -4.89
N GLU A 83 -24.72 16.52 -3.94
CA GLU A 83 -25.32 17.74 -3.36
C GLU A 83 -24.53 18.25 -2.15
N THR A 84 -23.60 17.46 -1.62
CA THR A 84 -22.84 17.73 -0.38
C THR A 84 -21.33 17.54 -0.57
N VAL A 85 -20.80 18.00 -1.71
CA VAL A 85 -19.37 17.90 -2.06
C VAL A 85 -18.42 18.38 -0.94
N PRO A 86 -18.70 19.49 -0.21
CA PRO A 86 -17.84 19.91 0.89
C PRO A 86 -17.77 18.89 2.03
N VAL A 87 -18.83 18.12 2.27
CA VAL A 87 -18.86 17.05 3.28
C VAL A 87 -17.97 15.89 2.87
N LEU A 88 -17.96 15.52 1.58
CA LEU A 88 -17.03 14.51 1.07
C LEU A 88 -15.57 14.96 1.23
N MET A 89 -15.26 16.22 0.87
CA MET A 89 -13.92 16.77 1.04
C MET A 89 -13.46 16.74 2.51
N ALA A 90 -14.30 17.20 3.43
CA ALA A 90 -14.02 17.14 4.87
C ALA A 90 -13.90 15.69 5.38
N GLY A 91 -14.72 14.77 4.85
CA GLY A 91 -14.70 13.35 5.15
C GLY A 91 -13.38 12.69 4.76
N GLU A 92 -12.89 12.92 3.54
CA GLU A 92 -11.60 12.39 3.08
C GLU A 92 -10.42 12.97 3.87
N VAL A 93 -10.43 14.27 4.18
CA VAL A 93 -9.41 14.88 5.06
C VAL A 93 -9.46 14.22 6.45
N SER A 94 -10.66 14.03 7.01
CA SER A 94 -10.83 13.36 8.31
C SER A 94 -10.35 11.91 8.27
N ALA A 95 -10.59 11.19 7.17
CA ALA A 95 -10.13 9.82 6.97
C ALA A 95 -8.60 9.74 6.95
N MET A 96 -7.95 10.66 6.22
CA MET A 96 -6.50 10.75 6.17
C MET A 96 -5.91 11.11 7.55
N VAL A 97 -6.51 12.05 8.28
CA VAL A 97 -6.08 12.41 9.64
C VAL A 97 -6.18 11.21 10.57
N GLY A 98 -7.33 10.53 10.62
CA GLY A 98 -7.54 9.37 11.48
C GLY A 98 -6.55 8.24 11.17
N SER A 99 -6.35 7.95 9.88
CA SER A 99 -5.38 6.96 9.43
C SER A 99 -3.94 7.33 9.78
N ALA A 100 -3.55 8.60 9.58
CA ALA A 100 -2.19 9.07 9.87
C ALA A 100 -1.88 9.05 11.37
N ILE A 101 -2.81 9.52 12.21
CA ILE A 101 -2.63 9.52 13.67
C ILE A 101 -2.42 8.08 14.17
N TRP A 102 -3.28 7.15 13.76
CA TRP A 102 -3.17 5.76 14.20
C TRP A 102 -1.86 5.11 13.72
N GLN A 103 -1.47 5.34 12.48
CA GLN A 103 -0.21 4.82 11.94
C GLN A 103 1.02 5.40 12.62
N LEU A 104 1.03 6.70 12.93
CA LEU A 104 2.11 7.32 13.69
C LEU A 104 2.19 6.73 15.11
N ILE A 105 1.06 6.61 15.81
CA ILE A 105 1.02 6.01 17.16
C ILE A 105 1.55 4.57 17.10
N ALA A 106 1.09 3.75 16.16
CA ALA A 106 1.56 2.37 16.02
C ALA A 106 3.06 2.30 15.72
N SER A 107 3.57 3.18 14.84
CA SER A 107 4.99 3.30 14.54
C SER A 107 5.81 3.69 15.77
N PHE A 108 5.33 4.66 16.57
CA PHE A 108 5.95 5.04 17.85
C PHE A 108 5.97 3.87 18.84
N LEU A 109 4.90 3.08 18.88
CA LEU A 109 4.79 1.88 19.70
C LEU A 109 5.52 0.66 19.11
N LYS A 110 6.16 0.81 17.94
CA LYS A 110 6.87 -0.26 17.21
C LYS A 110 5.97 -1.46 16.86
N LEU A 111 4.69 -1.20 16.65
CA LEU A 111 3.71 -2.21 16.27
C LEU A 111 3.60 -2.28 14.75
N PRO A 112 3.89 -3.43 14.12
CA PRO A 112 3.64 -3.59 12.70
C PRO A 112 2.14 -3.67 12.46
N ILE A 113 1.57 -2.62 11.88
CA ILE A 113 0.15 -2.59 11.51
C ILE A 113 -0.02 -2.47 10.00
N SER A 114 -1.26 -2.52 9.52
CA SER A 114 -1.57 -2.34 8.10
C SER A 114 -2.18 -0.96 7.84
N GLY A 115 -1.46 -0.10 7.13
CA GLY A 115 -1.95 1.22 6.71
C GLY A 115 -3.21 1.16 5.84
N THR A 116 -3.38 0.09 5.06
CA THR A 116 -4.58 -0.13 4.24
C THR A 116 -5.84 -0.33 5.11
N HIS A 117 -5.74 -1.08 6.21
CA HIS A 117 -6.87 -1.22 7.13
C HIS A 117 -7.21 0.11 7.81
N CYS A 118 -6.19 0.93 8.11
CA CYS A 118 -6.36 2.23 8.75
C CYS A 118 -7.18 3.18 7.86
N ILE A 119 -6.80 3.32 6.59
CA ILE A 119 -7.51 4.22 5.67
C ILE A 119 -8.89 3.68 5.31
N VAL A 120 -9.04 2.37 5.04
CA VAL A 120 -10.34 1.75 4.74
C VAL A 120 -11.30 1.93 5.91
N GLY A 121 -10.86 1.64 7.14
CA GLY A 121 -11.66 1.81 8.34
C GLY A 121 -12.04 3.27 8.59
N SER A 122 -11.12 4.21 8.38
CA SER A 122 -11.38 5.64 8.53
C SER A 122 -12.39 6.17 7.49
N THR A 123 -12.28 5.71 6.24
CA THR A 123 -13.22 6.04 5.15
C THR A 123 -14.63 5.52 5.45
N ILE A 124 -14.75 4.27 5.92
CA ILE A 124 -16.04 3.71 6.35
C ILE A 124 -16.59 4.51 7.54
N GLY A 125 -15.73 4.85 8.50
CA GLY A 125 -16.07 5.63 9.69
C GLY A 125 -16.74 6.95 9.35
N PHE A 126 -16.11 7.79 8.53
CA PHE A 126 -16.72 9.08 8.18
C PHE A 126 -17.99 8.89 7.35
N SER A 127 -18.02 7.92 6.44
CA SER A 127 -19.18 7.72 5.57
C SER A 127 -20.41 7.29 6.37
N MET A 128 -20.22 6.42 7.37
CA MET A 128 -21.28 6.05 8.31
C MET A 128 -21.79 7.25 9.12
N VAL A 129 -20.92 8.20 9.49
CA VAL A 129 -21.32 9.42 10.19
C VAL A 129 -22.06 10.39 9.26
N ALA A 130 -21.60 10.55 8.02
CA ALA A 130 -22.13 11.54 7.09
C ALA A 130 -23.43 11.11 6.39
N ILE A 131 -23.51 9.86 5.92
CA ILE A 131 -24.60 9.33 5.07
C ILE A 131 -25.25 8.07 5.67
N GLY A 132 -24.70 7.53 6.76
CA GLY A 132 -25.16 6.27 7.34
C GLY A 132 -24.70 5.05 6.55
N THR A 133 -25.30 3.89 6.82
CA THR A 133 -24.91 2.60 6.21
C THR A 133 -25.06 2.57 4.69
N LYS A 134 -25.91 3.44 4.11
CA LYS A 134 -26.11 3.57 2.67
C LYS A 134 -24.92 4.19 1.94
N GLY A 135 -24.07 4.94 2.66
CA GLY A 135 -22.85 5.55 2.10
C GLY A 135 -21.76 4.54 1.74
N VAL A 136 -21.81 3.33 2.31
CA VAL A 136 -20.77 2.31 2.20
C VAL A 136 -21.12 1.28 1.14
N GLN A 137 -20.16 0.96 0.28
CA GLN A 137 -20.28 -0.11 -0.71
C GLN A 137 -19.96 -1.48 -0.07
N TRP A 138 -20.96 -2.08 0.58
CA TRP A 138 -20.78 -3.32 1.36
C TRP A 138 -20.23 -4.51 0.56
N MET A 139 -20.68 -4.70 -0.69
CA MET A 139 -20.19 -5.81 -1.50
C MET A 139 -18.71 -5.67 -1.88
N GLN A 140 -18.25 -4.44 -2.07
CA GLN A 140 -16.87 -4.10 -2.37
C GLN A 140 -16.03 -4.26 -1.11
N LEU A 141 -16.55 -3.82 0.04
CA LEU A 141 -15.92 -4.06 1.33
C LEU A 141 -15.72 -5.55 1.60
N VAL A 142 -16.71 -6.41 1.32
CA VAL A 142 -16.56 -7.86 1.46
C VAL A 142 -15.44 -8.40 0.57
N LYS A 143 -15.30 -7.90 -0.67
CA LYS A 143 -14.18 -8.28 -1.56
C LYS A 143 -12.83 -7.84 -1.02
N ILE A 144 -12.75 -6.64 -0.43
CA ILE A 144 -11.54 -6.12 0.23
C ILE A 144 -11.19 -6.99 1.44
N VAL A 145 -12.16 -7.28 2.31
CA VAL A 145 -11.95 -8.13 3.49
C VAL A 145 -11.52 -9.54 3.08
N ALA A 146 -12.14 -10.13 2.05
CA ALA A 146 -11.72 -11.42 1.52
C ALA A 146 -10.26 -11.40 1.03
N SER A 147 -9.83 -10.32 0.36
CA SER A 147 -8.45 -10.20 -0.11
C SER A 147 -7.43 -10.10 1.04
N TRP A 148 -7.82 -9.58 2.21
CA TRP A 148 -6.96 -9.53 3.39
C TRP A 148 -6.61 -10.91 3.95
N PHE A 149 -7.47 -11.91 3.76
CA PHE A 149 -7.18 -13.30 4.16
C PHE A 149 -6.52 -14.09 3.04
N ILE A 150 -6.98 -13.90 1.80
CA ILE A 150 -6.47 -14.64 0.65
C ILE A 150 -5.02 -14.26 0.36
N SER A 151 -4.64 -12.98 0.48
CA SER A 151 -3.29 -12.53 0.09
C SER A 151 -2.18 -13.12 0.98
N PRO A 152 -2.28 -13.11 2.32
CA PRO A 152 -1.29 -13.75 3.19
C PRO A 152 -1.24 -15.27 3.01
N LEU A 153 -2.38 -15.93 2.76
CA LEU A 153 -2.43 -17.36 2.51
C LEU A 153 -1.67 -17.72 1.24
N LEU A 154 -1.96 -17.03 0.13
CA LEU A 154 -1.30 -17.27 -1.15
C LEU A 154 0.18 -16.90 -1.10
N SER A 155 0.56 -15.81 -0.42
CA SER A 155 1.96 -15.44 -0.26
C SER A 155 2.74 -16.45 0.58
N GLY A 156 2.13 -16.99 1.64
CA GLY A 156 2.70 -18.07 2.46
C GLY A 156 2.91 -19.35 1.67
N LEU A 157 1.92 -19.78 0.88
CA LEU A 157 2.05 -20.94 0.00
C LEU A 157 3.16 -20.76 -1.05
N MET A 158 3.19 -19.59 -1.70
CA MET A 158 4.22 -19.28 -2.70
C MET A 158 5.62 -19.22 -2.08
N SER A 159 5.76 -18.60 -0.90
CA SER A 159 7.01 -18.54 -0.15
C SER A 159 7.50 -19.94 0.23
N GLY A 160 6.61 -20.79 0.75
CA GLY A 160 6.93 -22.19 1.09
C GLY A 160 7.35 -23.01 -0.13
N PHE A 161 6.65 -22.84 -1.26
CA PHE A 161 7.01 -23.48 -2.52
C PHE A 161 8.39 -23.02 -3.03
N LEU A 162 8.66 -21.72 -3.06
CA LEU A 162 9.97 -21.18 -3.45
C LEU A 162 11.09 -21.66 -2.52
N PHE A 163 10.85 -21.67 -1.22
CA PHE A 163 11.81 -22.19 -0.25
C PHE A 163 12.09 -23.69 -0.45
N PHE A 164 11.06 -24.49 -0.75
CA PHE A 164 11.23 -25.90 -1.09
C PHE A 164 12.15 -26.09 -2.31
N LEU A 165 11.94 -25.30 -3.38
CA LEU A 165 12.79 -25.34 -4.57
C LEU A 165 14.24 -24.94 -4.25
N ILE A 166 14.43 -23.83 -3.53
CA ILE A 166 15.77 -23.37 -3.09
C ILE A 166 16.44 -24.45 -2.25
N ARG A 167 15.72 -25.04 -1.30
CA ARG A 167 16.27 -26.08 -0.42
C ARG A 167 16.70 -27.32 -1.21
N HIS A 168 15.87 -27.78 -2.14
CA HIS A 168 16.13 -28.99 -2.91
C HIS A 168 17.24 -28.80 -3.96
N PHE A 169 17.20 -27.72 -4.73
CA PHE A 169 18.10 -27.50 -5.86
C PHE A 169 19.38 -26.73 -5.52
N ILE A 170 19.43 -26.02 -4.39
CA ILE A 170 20.58 -25.19 -4.00
C ILE A 170 21.17 -25.71 -2.68
N LEU A 171 20.41 -25.68 -1.58
CA LEU A 171 20.97 -25.88 -0.24
C LEU A 171 21.35 -27.33 0.09
N ASN A 172 20.63 -28.32 -0.46
CA ASN A 172 20.90 -29.74 -0.22
C ASN A 172 21.91 -30.36 -1.22
N GLN A 173 22.60 -29.54 -2.01
CA GLN A 173 23.61 -30.01 -2.98
C GLN A 173 24.99 -30.05 -2.31
N ASP A 174 25.88 -30.92 -2.81
CA ASP A 174 27.22 -31.12 -2.23
C ASP A 174 28.04 -29.82 -2.18
N ASP A 175 27.92 -28.99 -3.22
CA ASP A 175 28.43 -27.61 -3.23
C ASP A 175 27.29 -26.62 -3.59
N PRO A 176 26.73 -25.90 -2.59
CA PRO A 176 25.58 -25.03 -2.80
C PRO A 176 25.95 -23.72 -3.50
N VAL A 177 27.22 -23.28 -3.48
CA VAL A 177 27.60 -21.93 -3.93
C VAL A 177 27.46 -21.76 -5.45
N PRO A 178 28.00 -22.66 -6.31
CA PRO A 178 27.85 -22.54 -7.75
C PRO A 178 26.40 -22.64 -8.21
N ASN A 179 25.60 -23.48 -7.55
CA ASN A 179 24.17 -23.63 -7.87
C ASN A 179 23.38 -22.38 -7.49
N GLY A 180 23.70 -21.75 -6.35
CA GLY A 180 23.14 -20.47 -5.97
C GLY A 180 23.44 -19.38 -7.01
N LEU A 181 24.70 -19.25 -7.43
CA LEU A 181 25.11 -18.28 -8.44
C LEU A 181 24.43 -18.50 -9.80
N ARG A 182 24.22 -19.74 -10.21
CA ARG A 182 23.48 -20.09 -11.44
C ARG A 182 21.99 -19.79 -11.35
N ALA A 183 21.40 -19.81 -10.16
CA ALA A 183 20.00 -19.49 -9.94
C ALA A 183 19.71 -17.97 -9.91
N LEU A 184 20.70 -17.14 -9.54
CA LEU A 184 20.53 -15.68 -9.43
C LEU A 184 19.96 -15.01 -10.68
N PRO A 185 20.46 -15.29 -11.92
CA PRO A 185 19.89 -14.68 -13.13
C PRO A 185 18.41 -14.98 -13.31
N VAL A 186 17.95 -16.19 -12.92
CA VAL A 186 16.55 -16.58 -13.02
C VAL A 186 15.69 -15.79 -12.04
N PHE A 187 16.14 -15.64 -10.78
CA PHE A 187 15.43 -14.83 -9.79
C PHE A 187 15.35 -13.35 -10.17
N TYR A 188 16.45 -12.78 -10.66
CA TYR A 188 16.48 -11.39 -11.12
C TYR A 188 15.62 -11.18 -12.36
N ALA A 189 15.72 -12.05 -13.37
CA ALA A 189 14.90 -11.97 -14.57
C ALA A 189 13.41 -12.12 -14.25
N SER A 190 13.04 -13.03 -13.34
CA SER A 190 11.65 -13.21 -12.91
C SER A 190 11.11 -11.96 -12.19
N THR A 191 11.89 -11.41 -11.25
CA THR A 191 11.51 -10.20 -10.51
C THR A 191 11.35 -9.00 -11.43
N ILE A 192 12.32 -8.77 -12.32
CA ILE A 192 12.28 -7.69 -13.31
C ILE A 192 11.10 -7.89 -14.27
N GLY A 193 10.88 -9.12 -14.76
CA GLY A 193 9.78 -9.45 -15.66
C GLY A 193 8.42 -9.20 -15.04
N ILE A 194 8.20 -9.63 -13.79
CA ILE A 194 6.94 -9.41 -13.06
C ILE A 194 6.71 -7.90 -12.83
N ASN A 195 7.73 -7.16 -12.41
CA ASN A 195 7.62 -5.72 -12.19
C ASN A 195 7.33 -4.98 -13.50
N ALA A 196 8.09 -5.26 -14.56
CA ALA A 196 7.89 -4.65 -15.87
C ALA A 196 6.50 -4.96 -16.42
N PHE A 197 6.06 -6.23 -16.36
CA PHE A 197 4.70 -6.60 -16.77
C PHE A 197 3.64 -5.86 -15.95
N SER A 198 3.79 -5.81 -14.63
CA SER A 198 2.82 -5.13 -13.75
C SER A 198 2.71 -3.65 -14.07
N ILE A 199 3.83 -2.97 -14.32
CA ILE A 199 3.88 -1.56 -14.70
C ILE A 199 3.24 -1.34 -16.08
N LEU A 200 3.56 -2.18 -17.06
CA LEU A 200 3.02 -2.05 -18.42
C LEU A 200 1.53 -2.39 -18.51
N TYR A 201 1.06 -3.38 -17.75
CA TYR A 201 -0.32 -3.85 -17.79
C TYR A 201 -1.27 -3.07 -16.87
N THR A 202 -0.79 -2.71 -15.69
CA THR A 202 -1.63 -2.14 -14.61
C THR A 202 -1.16 -0.77 -14.13
N GLY A 203 0.00 -0.30 -14.60
CA GLY A 203 0.55 0.98 -14.19
C GLY A 203 -0.32 2.17 -14.60
N ALA A 204 0.05 3.34 -14.11
CA ALA A 204 -0.72 4.57 -14.32
C ALA A 204 -1.07 4.74 -15.81
N PRO A 205 -2.36 4.84 -16.19
CA PRO A 205 -2.70 5.12 -17.58
C PRO A 205 -2.07 6.46 -17.93
N CYS A 206 -1.18 6.49 -18.92
CA CYS A 206 -0.86 7.72 -19.62
C CYS A 206 -2.19 8.22 -20.19
N LYS A 207 -2.80 9.19 -19.51
CA LYS A 207 -3.96 9.90 -20.04
C LYS A 207 -3.52 10.55 -21.35
N ASN A 208 -3.97 9.99 -22.46
CA ASN A 208 -4.36 10.77 -23.63
C ASN A 208 -5.77 11.31 -23.37
#